data_AF-A0A2A8CVJ9-F1
#
_entry.id   AF-A0A2A8CVJ9-F1
#
_cell.length_a   1.000
_cell.length_b   1.000
_cell.length_c   1.000
_cell.angle_alpha   90.00
_cell.angle_beta   90.00
_cell.angle_gamma   90.00
#
_symmetry.space_group_name_H-M   'P 1'
#
loop_
_entity.id
_entity.type
_entity.pdbx_description
1 polymer ?
#
loop_
_entity_poly.entity_id
_entity_poly.type
_entity_poly.pdbx_seq_one_letter_code
_entity_poly.pdbx_strand_id
1 'polypeptide(L)' 'MDYEHVEGGLWVIEGRKAGSEASNTYEPMNLPAIFEVDGQRVRVRARVRDDVGSIYMTGPTIEIRSIESRD' A
#
# COMPACT_ATOMS: atom_id res chain seq x y z
N MET A 1 10.97 -27.43 18.59
CA MET A 1 10.57 -26.06 18.95
C MET A 1 10.80 -25.28 17.68
N ASP A 2 9.73 -25.06 16.93
CA ASP A 2 9.80 -24.42 15.63
C ASP A 2 9.72 -22.91 15.79
N TYR A 3 10.45 -22.21 14.94
CA TYR A 3 10.53 -20.76 14.93
C TYR A 3 9.47 -20.24 13.96
N GLU A 4 8.42 -19.60 14.47
CA GLU A 4 7.45 -18.89 13.62
C GLU A 4 7.82 -17.41 13.60
N HIS A 5 8.39 -16.94 12.49
CA HIS A 5 8.47 -15.51 12.24
C HIS A 5 7.08 -15.06 11.76
N VAL A 6 6.25 -14.57 12.68
CA VAL A 6 4.98 -13.90 12.33
C VAL A 6 5.29 -12.46 11.93
N GLU A 7 5.79 -12.27 10.72
CA GLU A 7 5.91 -10.94 10.11
C GLU A 7 4.61 -10.67 9.32
N GLY A 8 3.56 -10.32 10.06
CA GLY A 8 2.23 -10.00 9.55
C GLY A 8 1.92 -8.51 9.69
N GLY A 9 2.85 -7.65 9.27
CA GLY A 9 2.64 -6.21 9.29
C GLY A 9 1.70 -5.78 8.16
N LEU A 10 0.82 -4.82 8.43
CA LEU A 10 0.07 -4.13 7.38
C LEU A 10 0.99 -3.06 6.77
N TRP A 11 1.38 -3.23 5.51
CA TRP A 11 2.01 -2.17 4.74
C TRP A 11 0.93 -1.28 4.12
N VAL A 12 1.08 0.03 4.27
CA VAL A 12 0.20 1.03 3.65
C VAL A 12 1.01 2.01 2.83
N ILE A 13 0.34 2.65 1.88
CA ILE A 13 0.92 3.74 1.10
C ILE A 13 0.18 5.01 1.48
N GLU A 14 0.89 5.96 2.08
CA GLU A 14 0.34 7.28 2.40
C GLU A 14 0.71 8.26 1.28
N GLY A 15 -0.29 8.98 0.77
CA GLY A 15 -0.01 9.93 -0.29
C GLY A 15 -1.22 10.63 -0.86
N ARG A 16 -0.96 11.50 -1.83
CA ARG A 16 -1.99 12.28 -2.51
C ARG A 16 -2.28 11.66 -3.86
N LYS A 17 -3.56 11.36 -4.12
CA LYS A 17 -4.02 10.99 -5.46
C LYS A 17 -3.85 12.18 -6.40
N ALA A 18 -3.41 11.92 -7.63
CA ALA A 18 -3.34 12.96 -8.66
C ALA A 18 -4.70 13.66 -8.82
N GLY A 19 -4.70 14.99 -8.75
CA GLY A 19 -5.92 15.82 -8.80
C GLY A 19 -6.69 15.95 -7.49
N SER A 20 -6.20 15.38 -6.38
CA SER A 20 -6.71 15.63 -5.03
C SER A 20 -5.78 16.56 -4.26
N GLU A 21 -6.31 17.39 -3.37
CA GLU A 21 -5.49 18.18 -2.42
C GLU A 21 -5.32 17.47 -1.08
N ALA A 22 -6.20 16.51 -0.76
CA ALA A 22 -6.12 15.71 0.46
C ALA A 22 -5.15 14.53 0.30
N SER A 23 -4.39 14.24 1.35
CA SER A 23 -3.70 12.97 1.53
C SER A 23 -4.71 11.87 1.85
N ASN A 24 -4.33 10.63 1.55
CA ASN A 24 -5.09 9.45 1.89
C ASN A 24 -4.13 8.28 2.14
N THR A 25 -4.60 7.30 2.87
CA THR A 25 -3.89 6.05 3.14
C THR A 25 -4.50 4.96 2.28
N TYR A 26 -3.66 4.22 1.57
CA TYR A 26 -4.08 3.17 0.65
C TYR A 26 -3.55 1.83 1.13
N GLU A 27 -4.41 0.80 1.05
CA GLU A 27 -4.05 -0.58 1.40
C GLU A 27 -3.71 -1.35 0.11
N PRO A 28 -2.42 -1.63 -0.18
CA PRO A 28 -2.03 -2.39 -1.35
C PRO A 28 -2.28 -3.88 -1.17
N MET A 29 -2.97 -4.52 -2.13
CA MET A 29 -3.19 -5.97 -2.14
C MET A 29 -1.97 -6.77 -2.59
N ASN A 30 -1.02 -6.11 -3.26
CA ASN A 30 0.09 -6.75 -3.98
C ASN A 30 1.35 -5.88 -3.96
N LEU A 31 1.69 -5.31 -2.79
CA LEU A 31 2.95 -4.57 -2.62
C LEU A 31 4.13 -5.53 -2.84
N PRO A 32 5.08 -5.22 -3.74
CA PRO A 32 6.27 -6.05 -3.90
C PRO A 32 7.20 -5.87 -2.69
N ALA A 33 7.77 -6.97 -2.18
CA ALA A 33 8.64 -6.97 -1.00
C ALA A 33 9.82 -5.98 -1.07
N ILE A 34 10.32 -5.65 -2.26
CA ILE A 34 11.37 -4.64 -2.44
C ILE A 34 10.95 -3.20 -2.09
N PHE A 35 9.64 -2.96 -1.96
CA PHE A 35 9.05 -1.68 -1.55
C PHE A 35 8.47 -1.73 -0.12
N GLU A 36 8.65 -2.84 0.61
CA GLU A 36 8.34 -2.98 2.03
C GLU A 36 9.45 -2.34 2.87
N VAL A 37 9.64 -1.04 2.68
CA VAL A 37 10.66 -0.24 3.34
C VAL A 37 9.99 0.98 3.93
N ASP A 38 10.09 1.12 5.26
CA ASP A 38 9.52 2.25 5.98
C ASP A 38 10.05 3.58 5.44
N GLY A 39 9.16 4.55 5.22
CA GLY A 39 9.49 5.87 4.70
C GLY A 39 9.95 5.92 3.24
N GLN A 40 9.95 4.80 2.49
CA GLN A 40 10.35 4.81 1.08
C GLN A 40 9.37 5.62 0.23
N ARG A 41 9.88 6.65 -0.43
CA ARG A 41 9.09 7.43 -1.39
C ARG A 41 8.90 6.62 -2.67
N VAL A 42 7.65 6.55 -3.13
CA VAL A 42 7.26 5.81 -4.33
C VAL A 42 6.28 6.61 -5.18
N ARG A 43 6.25 6.33 -6.48
CA ARG A 43 5.13 6.72 -7.34
C ARG A 43 4.38 5.45 -7.74
N VAL A 44 3.06 5.48 -7.56
CA VAL A 44 2.20 4.32 -7.76
C VAL A 44 1.14 4.64 -8.81
N ARG A 45 0.95 3.71 -9.74
CA ARG A 45 -0.25 3.63 -10.57
C ARG A 45 -1.02 2.40 -10.13
N ALA A 46 -2.24 2.60 -9.64
CA ALA A 46 -3.07 1.52 -9.12
C ALA A 46 -4.52 1.69 -9.53
N ARG A 47 -5.29 0.61 -9.38
CA ARG A 47 -6.74 0.60 -9.48
C ARG A 47 -7.33 0.47 -8.07
N VAL A 48 -8.29 1.32 -7.71
CA VAL A 48 -9.08 1.12 -6.49
C VAL A 48 -9.97 -0.11 -6.68
N ARG A 49 -10.01 -0.97 -5.66
CA ARG A 49 -10.83 -2.17 -5.62
C ARG A 49 -12.01 -1.92 -4.69
N ASP A 50 -13.08 -1.38 -5.25
CA ASP A 50 -14.37 -1.18 -4.56
C ASP A 50 -15.13 -2.48 -4.29
N ASP A 51 -14.70 -3.57 -4.92
CA ASP A 51 -15.24 -4.93 -4.76
C ASP A 51 -14.63 -5.70 -3.58
N VAL A 52 -13.65 -5.12 -2.88
CA VAL A 52 -12.95 -5.73 -1.74
C VAL A 52 -13.12 -4.86 -0.52
N GLY A 53 -13.64 -5.45 0.57
CA GLY A 53 -13.70 -4.78 1.87
C GLY A 53 -12.39 -4.95 2.64
N SER A 54 -11.83 -3.86 3.15
CA SER A 54 -10.74 -3.92 4.14
C SER A 54 -11.31 -4.03 5.55
N ILE A 55 -10.74 -4.92 6.36
CA ILE A 55 -11.02 -5.04 7.81
C ILE A 55 -10.21 -4.06 8.65
N TYR A 56 -9.18 -3.43 8.08
CA TYR A 56 -8.27 -2.54 8.80
C TYR A 56 -8.77 -1.09 8.84
N MET A 57 -9.82 -0.75 8.07
CA MET A 57 -10.44 0.59 7.99
C MET A 57 -9.43 1.72 7.71
N THR A 58 -8.29 1.39 7.10
CA THR A 58 -7.17 2.30 6.82
C THR A 58 -7.40 3.20 5.62
N GLY A 59 -8.34 2.85 4.75
CA GLY A 59 -8.66 3.59 3.52
C GLY A 59 -9.00 2.65 2.36
N PRO A 60 -9.05 3.14 1.11
CA PRO A 60 -9.38 2.32 -0.04
C PRO A 60 -8.30 1.26 -0.32
N THR A 61 -8.76 0.02 -0.55
CA THR A 61 -7.91 -1.07 -1.06
C THR A 61 -7.54 -0.83 -2.52
N ILE A 62 -6.28 -1.05 -2.87
CA ILE A 62 -5.75 -0.82 -4.22
C ILE A 62 -5.00 -2.05 -4.76
N GLU A 63 -5.15 -2.27 -6.07
CA GLU A 63 -4.31 -3.19 -6.83
C GLU A 63 -3.27 -2.39 -7.61
N ILE A 64 -2.00 -2.58 -7.26
CA ILE A 64 -0.86 -1.91 -7.88
C ILE A 64 -0.68 -2.45 -9.30
N ARG A 65 -0.61 -1.54 -10.28
CA ARG A 65 -0.31 -1.82 -11.68
C ARG A 65 1.14 -1.47 -12.04
N SER A 66 1.70 -0.47 -11.38
CA SER A 66 3.10 -0.06 -11.51
C SER A 66 3.51 0.68 -10.25
N ILE A 67 4.75 0.45 -9.82
CA ILE A 67 5.37 1.12 -8.68
C ILE A 67 6.84 1.37 -9.00
N GLU A 68 7.33 2.56 -8.67
CA GLU A 68 8.71 3.00 -8.89
C GLU A 68 9.19 3.77 -7.65
N SER A 69 10.46 3.62 -7.27
CA SER A 69 11.09 4.44 -6.23
C SER A 69 11.18 5.89 -6.69
N ARG A 70 11.15 6.80 -5.72
CA ARG A 70 11.36 8.24 -5.91
C ARG A 70 12.48 8.70 -4.99
N ASP A 71 13.41 9.47 -5.56
CA ASP A 71 14.50 10.12 -4.83
C ASP A 71 14.04 11.32 -3.96
#